data_AF-A0A920V6U4-F1
#
_entry.id   AF-A0A920V6U4-F1
#
_cell.length_a   1.000
_cell.length_b   1.000
_cell.length_c   1.000
_cell.angle_alpha   90.00
_cell.angle_beta   90.00
_cell.angle_gamma   90.00
#
_symmetry.space_group_name_H-M   'P 1'
#
loop_
_entity.id
_entity.type
_entity.pdbx_description
1 polymer ?
#
loop_
_entity_poly.entity_id
_entity_poly.type
_entity_poly.pdbx_seq_one_letter_code
_entity_poly.pdbx_strand_id
1 'polypeptide(L)'
;MAWSVLVTHPRILGKIQDFMDLASDIIIISGGVSAGKADFVPEALNSLGAEILFHKVWIRPGKPILMAKLPTGQFVFGLPGNPVSVGVV
;
A
#
# COMPACT_ATOMS: atom_id res chain seq x y z
N MET A 1 17.11 -21.16 -7.61
CA MET A 1 17.24 -20.06 -6.64
C MET A 1 16.12 -19.06 -6.92
N ALA A 2 14.93 -19.29 -6.37
CA ALA A 2 13.77 -18.40 -6.46
C ALA A 2 12.69 -18.88 -5.47
N TRP A 3 12.93 -18.62 -4.17
CA TRP A 3 11.90 -18.74 -3.15
C TRP A 3 11.50 -17.33 -2.73
N SER A 4 10.64 -16.70 -3.53
CA SER A 4 10.03 -15.42 -3.16
C SER A 4 8.70 -15.25 -3.90
N VAL A 5 7.84 -16.26 -3.86
CA VAL A 5 6.40 -16.00 -4.01
C VAL A 5 5.95 -15.44 -2.66
N LEU A 6 6.14 -14.13 -2.56
CA LEU A 6 5.52 -13.28 -1.56
C LEU A 6 4.01 -13.62 -1.52
N VAL A 7 3.55 -14.13 -0.38
CA VAL A 7 2.17 -14.55 -0.15
C VAL A 7 1.31 -13.29 0.06
N THR A 8 1.10 -12.54 -1.01
CA THR A 8 0.11 -11.46 -1.00
C THR A 8 -1.29 -12.04 -0.99
N HIS A 9 -2.23 -11.37 -0.31
CA HIS A 9 -3.62 -11.80 -0.33
C HIS A 9 -4.23 -11.52 -1.72
N PRO A 10 -4.69 -12.54 -2.49
CA PRO A 10 -5.10 -12.37 -3.90
C PRO A 10 -6.15 -11.27 -4.13
N ARG A 11 -7.09 -11.12 -3.18
CA ARG A 11 -8.10 -10.06 -3.18
C ARG A 11 -7.53 -8.64 -3.17
N ILE A 12 -6.44 -8.37 -2.44
CA ILE A 12 -5.86 -7.01 -2.35
C ILE A 12 -5.14 -6.67 -3.65
N LEU A 13 -4.32 -7.59 -4.16
CA LEU A 13 -3.65 -7.41 -5.44
C LEU A 13 -4.64 -7.18 -6.58
N GLY A 14 -5.69 -8.02 -6.67
CA GLY A 14 -6.73 -7.86 -7.68
C GLY A 14 -7.45 -6.51 -7.58
N LYS A 15 -7.73 -6.03 -6.37
CA LYS A 15 -8.37 -4.72 -6.18
C LYS A 15 -7.48 -3.56 -6.62
N ILE A 16 -6.18 -3.60 -6.33
CA ILE A 16 -5.26 -2.54 -6.77
C ILE A 16 -5.20 -2.54 -8.31
N GLN A 17 -5.18 -3.72 -8.95
CA GLN A 17 -5.23 -3.83 -10.39
C GLN A 17 -6.53 -3.26 -10.98
N ASP A 18 -7.69 -3.54 -10.38
CA ASP A 18 -8.97 -2.95 -10.79
C ASP A 18 -8.90 -1.41 -10.78
N PHE A 19 -8.25 -0.82 -9.77
CA PHE A 19 -8.09 0.64 -9.66
C PHE A 19 -7.02 1.21 -10.59
N MET A 20 -6.02 0.43 -10.97
CA MET A 20 -5.03 0.83 -11.99
C MET A 20 -5.68 1.06 -13.34
N ASP A 21 -6.72 0.29 -13.66
CA ASP A 21 -7.45 0.40 -14.92
C ASP A 21 -8.44 1.57 -14.93
N LEU A 22 -8.67 2.21 -13.78
CA LEU A 22 -9.46 3.44 -13.69
C LEU A 22 -8.60 4.67 -13.97
N ALA A 23 -9.17 5.64 -14.70
CA ALA A 23 -8.57 6.95 -14.93
C ALA A 23 -8.53 7.78 -13.62
N SER A 24 -7.60 7.44 -12.73
CA SER A 24 -7.38 8.11 -11.44
C SER A 24 -5.91 8.43 -11.27
N ASP A 25 -5.59 9.59 -10.71
CA ASP A 25 -4.19 9.97 -10.44
C ASP A 25 -3.68 9.39 -9.11
N ILE A 26 -4.58 9.13 -8.17
CA ILE A 26 -4.28 8.73 -6.79
C ILE A 26 -5.23 7.63 -6.31
N ILE A 27 -4.65 6.58 -5.72
CA ILE A 27 -5.34 5.50 -5.03
C ILE A 27 -5.05 5.64 -3.53
N ILE A 28 -6.10 5.65 -2.70
CA ILE A 28 -5.97 5.70 -1.24
C ILE A 28 -6.49 4.40 -0.64
N ILE A 29 -5.64 3.73 0.14
CA ILE A 29 -5.94 2.49 0.84
C ILE A 29 -5.88 2.79 2.34
N SER A 30 -6.92 2.44 3.10
CA SER A 30 -6.89 2.53 4.56
C SER A 30 -6.74 1.14 5.19
N GLY A 31 -5.79 1.00 6.12
CA GLY A 31 -5.41 -0.27 6.71
C GLY A 31 -4.43 -1.09 5.86
N GLY A 32 -3.92 -2.19 6.44
CA GLY A 32 -3.05 -3.15 5.72
C GLY A 32 -1.61 -2.69 5.44
N VAL A 33 -1.14 -1.64 6.12
CA VAL A 33 0.15 -0.95 5.86
C VAL A 33 1.10 -0.91 7.06
N SER A 34 0.77 -1.59 8.16
CA SER A 34 1.53 -1.56 9.42
C SER A 34 2.69 -2.58 9.45
N ALA A 35 2.85 -3.34 10.54
CA ALA A 35 3.74 -4.50 10.67
C ALA A 35 3.05 -5.75 11.24
N GLY A 36 1.73 -5.85 11.15
CA GLY A 36 0.92 -7.01 11.52
C GLY A 36 0.84 -8.07 10.42
N LYS A 37 0.36 -9.26 10.79
CA LYS A 37 0.21 -10.44 9.91
C LYS A 37 -0.74 -10.25 8.71
N ALA A 38 -1.46 -9.12 8.65
CA ALA A 38 -2.44 -8.81 7.62
C ALA A 38 -2.01 -7.63 6.72
N ASP A 39 -0.75 -7.19 6.80
CA ASP A 39 -0.27 -6.04 6.04
C ASP A 39 0.26 -6.46 4.66
N PHE A 40 -0.70 -6.77 3.77
CA PHE A 40 -0.41 -7.23 2.41
C PHE A 40 -0.25 -6.07 1.40
N VAL A 41 -0.50 -4.82 1.78
CA VAL A 41 -0.45 -3.67 0.85
C VAL A 41 0.97 -3.42 0.34
N PRO A 42 2.03 -3.34 1.18
CA PRO A 42 3.38 -3.15 0.67
C PRO A 42 3.82 -4.29 -0.26
N GLU A 43 3.42 -5.52 0.08
CA GLU A 43 3.73 -6.72 -0.69
C GLU A 43 3.02 -6.74 -2.05
N ALA A 44 1.72 -6.43 -2.08
CA ALA A 44 0.94 -6.33 -3.31
C ALA A 44 1.52 -5.25 -4.24
N LEU A 45 1.88 -4.08 -3.68
CA LEU A 45 2.53 -3.01 -4.44
C LEU A 45 3.86 -3.44 -5.03
N ASN A 46 4.70 -4.14 -4.26
CA ASN A 46 5.94 -4.73 -4.78
C ASN A 46 5.67 -5.75 -5.90
N SER A 47 4.66 -6.62 -5.76
CA SER A 47 4.27 -7.59 -6.81
C SER A 47 3.78 -6.92 -8.08
N LEU A 48 3.18 -5.73 -7.98
CA LEU A 48 2.73 -4.92 -9.12
C LEU A 48 3.86 -4.04 -9.71
N GLY A 49 5.09 -4.17 -9.20
CA GLY A 49 6.23 -3.37 -9.67
C GLY A 49 6.16 -1.90 -9.26
N ALA A 50 5.40 -1.56 -8.22
CA ALA A 50 5.34 -0.20 -7.71
C ALA A 50 6.67 0.19 -7.05
N GLU A 51 7.08 1.44 -7.24
CA GLU A 51 8.18 2.06 -6.51
C GLU A 51 7.67 2.54 -5.15
N ILE A 52 8.13 1.94 -4.05
CA ILE A 52 7.84 2.43 -2.70
C ILE A 52 8.71 3.67 -2.42
N LEU A 53 8.07 4.85 -2.34
CA LEU A 53 8.76 6.12 -2.09
C LEU A 53 9.12 6.27 -0.60
N PHE A 54 8.19 5.87 0.28
CA PHE A 54 8.48 5.71 1.70
C PHE A 54 7.51 4.72 2.34
N HIS A 55 7.97 4.08 3.41
CA HIS A 55 7.13 3.30 4.30
C HIS A 55 7.58 3.54 5.73
N LYS A 56 6.64 3.95 6.58
CA LYS A 56 6.85 4.38 7.96
C LYS A 56 7.61 5.71 8.05
N VAL A 57 6.92 6.74 8.53
CA VAL A 57 7.51 8.07 8.76
C VAL A 57 7.55 8.37 10.25
N TRP A 58 8.44 9.28 10.66
CA TRP A 58 8.68 9.58 12.06
C TRP A 58 7.67 10.59 12.63
N ILE A 59 6.41 10.16 12.74
CA ILE A 59 5.27 10.96 13.24
C ILE A 59 4.46 10.19 14.29
N ARG A 60 3.66 10.91 15.08
CA ARG A 60 2.71 10.34 16.06
C ARG A 60 1.44 11.22 16.16
N PRO A 61 0.22 10.66 16.01
CA PRO A 61 -0.09 9.30 15.53
C PRO A 61 0.23 9.17 14.03
N GLY A 62 0.04 7.97 13.44
CA GLY A 62 0.15 7.81 11.99
C GLY A 62 1.46 7.27 11.42
N LYS A 63 2.38 6.79 12.27
CA LYS A 63 3.67 6.22 11.84
C LYS A 63 3.58 5.32 10.59
N PRO A 64 2.69 4.31 10.47
CA PRO A 64 2.70 3.38 9.34
C PRO A 64 1.98 3.91 8.10
N ILE A 65 2.34 5.11 7.63
CA ILE A 65 1.94 5.58 6.29
C ILE A 65 2.90 5.03 5.23
N LEU A 66 2.36 4.74 4.05
CA LEU A 66 3.08 4.27 2.87
C LEU A 66 2.73 5.15 1.68
N MET A 67 3.72 5.51 0.87
CA MET A 67 3.50 6.09 -0.44
C MET A 67 4.27 5.30 -1.49
N ALA A 68 3.60 5.00 -2.59
CA ALA A 68 4.19 4.32 -3.72
C ALA A 68 3.76 4.95 -5.05
N LYS A 69 4.54 4.69 -6.10
CA LYS A 69 4.21 5.05 -7.47
C LYS A 69 4.09 3.80 -8.32
N LEU A 70 2.94 3.61 -8.96
CA LEU A 70 2.69 2.49 -9.85
C LEU A 70 3.38 2.70 -11.21
N PRO A 71 3.66 1.61 -11.96
CA PRO A 71 4.21 1.71 -13.32
C PRO A 71 3.33 2.52 -14.28
N THR A 72 2.03 2.58 -14.02
CA THR A 72 1.04 3.41 -14.75
C THR A 72 1.21 4.91 -14.51
N GLY A 73 2.01 5.31 -13.51
CA GLY A 73 2.23 6.69 -13.10
C GLY A 73 1.37 7.15 -11.91
N GLN A 74 0.39 6.36 -11.50
CA GLN A 74 -0.53 6.67 -10.39
C GLN A 74 0.17 6.58 -9.04
N PHE A 75 -0.22 7.43 -8.09
CA PHE A 75 0.27 7.37 -6.72
C PHE A 75 -0.65 6.52 -5.84
N VAL A 76 -0.06 5.75 -4.92
CA VAL A 76 -0.79 4.98 -3.92
C VAL A 76 -0.41 5.44 -2.53
N PHE A 77 -1.41 5.83 -1.73
CA PHE A 77 -1.26 6.10 -0.31
C PHE A 77 -1.84 4.97 0.51
N GLY A 78 -1.00 4.34 1.32
CA GLY A 78 -1.40 3.39 2.34
C GLY A 78 -1.49 4.07 3.70
N LEU A 79 -2.71 4.29 4.18
CA LEU A 79 -3.00 4.93 5.47
C LEU A 79 -3.15 3.88 6.59
N PRO A 80 -2.79 4.21 7.84
CA PRO A 80 -2.97 3.32 8.99
C PRO A 80 -4.41 2.81 9.13
N GLY A 81 -4.62 1.63 9.74
CA GLY A 81 -5.98 1.13 10.02
C GLY A 81 -6.65 1.77 11.24
N ASN A 82 -5.90 2.50 12.06
CA ASN A 82 -6.43 3.14 13.27
C ASN A 82 -7.12 4.48 12.90
N PRO A 83 -8.42 4.66 13.17
CA PRO A 83 -9.16 5.87 12.79
C PRO A 83 -8.55 7.19 13.29
N VAL A 84 -7.99 7.20 14.52
CA VAL A 84 -7.31 8.39 15.07
C VAL A 84 -6.03 8.70 14.32
N SER A 85 -5.35 7.66 13.81
CA SER A 85 -4.16 7.85 13.00
C SER A 85 -4.50 8.37 11.61
N VAL A 86 -5.53 7.82 10.96
CA VAL A 86 -5.99 8.25 9.62
C VAL A 86 -6.43 9.71 9.60
N GLY A 87 -7.09 10.20 10.65
CA GLY A 87 -7.49 11.62 10.70
C GLY A 87 -6.32 12.61 10.78
N VAL A 88 -5.09 12.13 10.98
CA VAL A 88 -3.88 12.96 11.12
C VAL A 88 -2.95 12.88 9.92
N VAL A 89 -3.01 11.79 9.14
CA VAL A 89 -2.13 11.55 7.97
C VAL A 89 -2.86 11.61 6.65
#